data_AF-A0AAW8XZC3-F1
#
_entry.id   AF-A0AAW8XZC3-F1
#
_cell.length_a   1.000
_cell.length_b   1.000
_cell.length_c   1.000
_cell.angle_alpha   90.00
_cell.angle_beta   90.00
_cell.angle_gamma   90.00
#
_symmetry.space_group_name_H-M   'P 1'
#
loop_
_entity.id
_entity.type
_entity.pdbx_description
1 polymer ?
#
loop_
_entity_poly.entity_id
_entity_poly.type
_entity_poly.pdbx_seq_one_letter_code
_entity_poly.pdbx_strand_id
1 'polypeptide(L)'
;METRSLEEIDKALTEMGMLTASQMINGNPLQRHAGVCDIDTFRQWLNMRHKELLRMKAGMLVDGKEDSGLFEWVMAHHAAFSEVLVNFNSAIEHQQRELNS
;
A
#
# COMPACT_ATOMS: atom_id res chain seq x y z
N MET A 1 22.26 -11.57 -1.54
CA MET A 1 21.37 -11.59 -2.72
C MET A 1 21.80 -10.42 -3.59
N GLU A 2 22.40 -10.66 -4.75
CA GLU A 2 22.76 -9.55 -5.66
C GLU A 2 21.47 -8.93 -6.21
N THR A 3 21.21 -7.69 -5.85
CA THR A 3 20.12 -6.89 -6.41
C THR A 3 20.55 -6.31 -7.75
N ARG A 4 19.78 -6.56 -8.80
CA ARG A 4 19.97 -5.94 -10.12
C ARG A 4 19.89 -4.42 -9.99
N SER A 5 20.68 -3.69 -10.77
CA SER A 5 20.57 -2.23 -10.87
C SER A 5 19.25 -1.83 -11.58
N LEU A 6 18.82 -0.59 -11.37
CA LEU A 6 17.61 -0.07 -12.05
C LEU A 6 17.75 -0.11 -13.58
N GLU A 7 18.96 0.14 -14.10
CA GLU A 7 19.28 0.10 -15.52
C GLU A 7 19.16 -1.32 -16.09
N GLU A 8 19.63 -2.33 -15.34
CA GLU A 8 19.49 -3.74 -15.72
C GLU A 8 18.02 -4.18 -15.74
N ILE A 9 17.23 -3.70 -14.77
CA ILE A 9 15.79 -3.98 -14.68
C ILE A 9 15.06 -3.33 -15.86
N ASP A 10 15.31 -2.04 -16.12
CA ASP A 10 14.67 -1.29 -17.20
C ASP A 10 14.98 -1.87 -18.58
N LYS A 11 16.22 -2.30 -18.80
CA LYS A 11 16.63 -2.99 -20.02
C LYS A 11 15.83 -4.28 -20.21
N ALA A 12 15.78 -5.14 -19.19
CA ALA A 12 15.04 -6.39 -19.25
C ALA A 12 13.53 -6.16 -19.50
N LEU A 13 12.92 -5.18 -18.83
CA LEU A 13 11.51 -4.83 -19.03
C LEU A 13 11.24 -4.31 -20.45
N THR A 14 12.15 -3.49 -20.99
CA THR A 14 12.06 -2.99 -22.36
C THR A 14 12.13 -4.13 -23.38
N GLU A 15 13.05 -5.09 -23.20
CA GLU A 15 13.18 -6.28 -24.05
C GLU A 15 11.93 -7.17 -24.01
N MET A 16 11.19 -7.15 -22.90
CA MET A 16 9.89 -7.82 -22.75
C MET A 16 8.71 -7.01 -23.31
N GLY A 17 8.94 -5.82 -23.85
CA GLY A 17 7.89 -4.91 -24.33
C GLY A 17 7.02 -4.33 -23.20
N MET A 18 7.54 -4.31 -21.96
CA MET A 18 6.85 -3.77 -20.79
C MET A 18 7.24 -2.31 -20.52
N LEU A 19 6.40 -1.61 -19.76
CA LEU A 19 6.75 -0.32 -19.16
C LEU A 19 8.00 -0.52 -18.27
N THR A 20 8.97 0.40 -18.31
CA THR A 20 10.18 0.28 -17.47
C THR A 20 9.86 0.62 -16.01
N ALA A 21 10.70 0.16 -15.07
CA ALA A 21 10.52 0.49 -13.67
C ALA A 21 10.69 2.00 -13.45
N SER A 22 11.64 2.65 -14.13
CA SER A 22 11.75 4.12 -14.11
C SER A 22 10.47 4.80 -14.61
N GLN A 23 9.81 4.26 -15.63
CA GLN A 23 8.56 4.81 -16.13
C GLN A 23 7.38 4.55 -15.19
N MET A 24 7.33 3.40 -14.50
CA MET A 24 6.33 3.13 -13.46
C MET A 24 6.50 4.03 -12.24
N ILE A 25 7.75 4.34 -11.86
CA ILE A 25 8.08 5.22 -10.73
C ILE A 25 7.72 6.67 -11.07
N ASN A 26 8.03 7.11 -12.30
CA ASN A 26 7.84 8.51 -12.72
C ASN A 26 6.49 8.79 -13.40
N GLY A 27 5.73 7.75 -13.77
CA GLY A 27 4.54 7.83 -14.61
C GLY A 27 3.33 7.19 -13.94
N ASN A 28 2.22 7.93 -13.95
CA ASN A 28 0.94 7.45 -13.46
C ASN A 28 0.32 6.43 -14.45
N PRO A 29 -0.46 5.44 -13.96
CA PRO A 29 -1.59 5.78 -13.11
C PRO A 29 -1.64 4.95 -11.83
N LEU A 30 -0.99 5.43 -10.77
CA LEU A 30 -1.61 5.34 -9.45
C LEU A 30 -2.96 6.06 -9.54
N GLN A 31 -4.02 5.27 -9.57
CA GLN A 31 -5.37 5.78 -9.60
C GLN A 31 -5.85 6.05 -8.17
N ARG A 32 -6.42 7.24 -7.97
CA ARG A 32 -7.14 7.58 -6.75
C ARG A 32 -8.39 6.70 -6.65
N HIS A 33 -8.65 6.14 -5.47
CA HIS A 33 -9.95 5.53 -5.20
C HIS A 33 -11.05 6.58 -5.32
N ALA A 34 -12.11 6.30 -6.10
CA ALA A 34 -13.10 7.32 -6.50
C ALA A 34 -13.70 8.11 -5.33
N GLY A 35 -13.89 7.47 -4.17
CA GLY A 35 -14.44 8.09 -2.95
C GLY A 35 -13.46 8.90 -2.08
N VAL A 36 -12.17 8.98 -2.41
CA VAL A 36 -11.15 9.68 -1.59
C VAL A 36 -10.89 11.07 -2.15
N CYS A 37 -11.65 12.09 -1.77
CA CYS A 37 -11.57 13.44 -2.35
C CYS A 37 -10.86 14.48 -1.47
N ASP A 38 -10.64 14.16 -0.21
CA ASP A 38 -10.04 15.04 0.79
C ASP A 38 -9.35 14.21 1.89
N ILE A 39 -8.78 14.91 2.87
CA ILE A 39 -8.01 14.30 3.96
C ILE A 39 -8.86 13.39 4.86
N ASP A 40 -10.14 13.73 5.05
CA ASP A 40 -11.06 12.99 5.92
C ASP A 40 -11.54 11.71 5.25
N THR A 41 -11.93 11.80 3.98
CA THR A 41 -12.29 10.64 3.16
C THR A 41 -11.09 9.73 2.91
N PHE A 42 -9.86 10.27 2.86
CA PHE A 42 -8.65 9.45 2.83
C PHE A 42 -8.43 8.69 4.13
N ARG A 43 -8.54 9.37 5.28
CA ARG A 43 -8.47 8.72 6.61
C ARG A 43 -9.53 7.64 6.76
N GLN A 44 -10.76 7.90 6.32
CA GLN A 44 -11.85 6.93 6.34
C GLN A 44 -11.50 5.70 5.50
N TRP A 45 -11.00 5.90 4.29
CA TRP A 45 -10.61 4.83 3.39
C TRP A 45 -9.48 3.97 3.96
N LEU A 46 -8.43 4.58 4.53
CA LEU A 46 -7.35 3.84 5.21
C LEU A 46 -7.87 2.97 6.35
N ASN A 47 -8.77 3.52 7.17
CA ASN A 47 -9.41 2.77 8.25
C ASN A 47 -10.25 1.59 7.73
N MET A 48 -10.98 1.78 6.63
CA MET A 48 -11.75 0.70 6.00
C MET A 48 -10.83 -0.41 5.51
N ARG A 49 -9.76 -0.08 4.77
CA ARG A 49 -8.79 -1.06 4.25
C ARG A 49 -8.10 -1.82 5.37
N HIS A 50 -7.65 -1.13 6.42
CA HIS A 50 -7.04 -1.77 7.59
C HIS A 50 -8.01 -2.77 8.25
N LYS A 51 -9.25 -2.36 8.52
CA LYS A 51 -10.27 -3.23 9.15
C LYS A 51 -10.64 -4.43 8.28
N GLU A 52 -10.78 -4.24 6.98
CA GLU A 52 -11.10 -5.31 6.03
C GLU A 52 -10.00 -6.37 6.02
N LEU A 53 -8.75 -5.96 5.83
CA LEU A 53 -7.62 -6.87 5.75
C LEU A 53 -7.32 -7.56 7.08
N LEU A 54 -7.51 -6.86 8.21
CA LEU A 54 -7.37 -7.46 9.53
C LEU A 54 -8.42 -8.57 9.75
N ARG A 55 -9.67 -8.35 9.33
CA ARG A 55 -10.73 -9.37 9.41
C ARG A 55 -10.42 -10.57 8.50
N MET A 56 -9.96 -10.33 7.28
CA MET A 56 -9.55 -11.41 6.37
C MET A 56 -8.42 -12.22 6.98
N LYS A 57 -7.36 -11.55 7.46
CA LYS A 57 -6.24 -12.21 8.15
C LYS A 57 -6.74 -13.08 9.30
N ALA A 58 -7.55 -12.51 10.20
CA ALA A 58 -8.09 -13.23 11.35
C ALA A 58 -8.93 -14.44 10.94
N GLY A 59 -9.81 -14.29 9.94
CA GLY A 59 -10.61 -15.40 9.43
C GLY A 59 -9.76 -16.52 8.82
N MET A 60 -8.71 -16.16 8.07
CA MET A 60 -7.81 -17.15 7.46
C MET A 60 -6.96 -17.90 8.48
N LEU A 61 -6.55 -17.25 9.58
CA LEU A 61 -5.90 -17.92 10.71
C LEU A 61 -6.84 -18.92 11.39
N VAL A 62 -8.10 -18.53 11.61
CA VAL A 62 -9.12 -19.43 12.19
C VAL A 62 -9.37 -20.64 11.28
N ASP A 63 -9.34 -20.43 9.96
CA ASP A 63 -9.56 -21.47 8.95
C ASP A 63 -8.31 -22.33 8.66
N GLY A 64 -7.14 -22.04 9.24
CA GLY A 64 -5.89 -22.76 8.98
C GLY A 64 -5.38 -22.61 7.53
N LYS A 65 -5.50 -21.40 6.94
CA LYS A 65 -5.17 -21.11 5.53
C LYS A 65 -3.86 -20.33 5.35
N GLU A 66 -2.94 -20.40 6.31
CA GLU A 66 -1.69 -19.63 6.32
C GLU A 66 -0.79 -19.91 5.11
N ASP A 67 -0.78 -21.14 4.60
CA ASP A 67 0.06 -21.55 3.48
C ASP A 67 -0.51 -21.14 2.10
N SER A 68 -1.64 -20.42 2.06
CA SER A 68 -2.25 -20.00 0.80
C SER A 68 -1.63 -18.72 0.25
N GLY A 69 -1.47 -18.63 -1.07
CA GLY A 69 -1.03 -17.38 -1.72
C GLY A 69 -1.97 -16.19 -1.46
N LEU A 70 -3.25 -16.46 -1.17
CA LEU A 70 -4.18 -15.43 -0.71
C LEU A 70 -3.78 -14.88 0.67
N PHE A 71 -3.29 -15.72 1.58
CA PHE A 71 -2.85 -15.28 2.90
C PHE A 71 -1.64 -14.36 2.81
N GLU A 72 -0.66 -14.72 1.97
CA GLU A 72 0.50 -13.87 1.67
C GLU A 72 0.06 -12.51 1.11
N TRP A 73 -0.89 -12.53 0.16
CA TRP A 73 -1.46 -11.30 -0.41
C TRP A 73 -2.15 -10.45 0.67
N VAL A 74 -2.98 -11.05 1.52
CA VAL A 74 -3.67 -10.34 2.61
C VAL A 74 -2.66 -9.75 3.59
N MET A 75 -1.62 -10.48 3.95
CA MET A 75 -0.57 -10.03 4.87
C MET A 75 0.23 -8.86 4.30
N ALA A 76 0.65 -8.93 3.03
CA ALA A 76 1.38 -7.86 2.36
C ALA A 76 0.54 -6.57 2.30
N HIS A 77 -0.73 -6.68 1.93
CA HIS A 77 -1.62 -5.52 1.87
C HIS A 77 -1.94 -4.99 3.26
N HIS A 78 -2.17 -5.86 4.24
CA HIS A 78 -2.43 -5.45 5.62
C HIS A 78 -1.24 -4.65 6.17
N ALA A 79 -0.01 -5.10 5.93
CA ALA A 79 1.20 -4.38 6.33
C ALA A 79 1.26 -2.99 5.67
N ALA A 80 1.14 -2.91 4.35
CA ALA A 80 1.20 -1.65 3.61
C ALA A 80 0.16 -0.64 4.09
N PHE A 81 -1.11 -1.05 4.24
CA PHE A 81 -2.15 -0.12 4.72
C PHE A 81 -2.01 0.26 6.19
N SER A 82 -1.51 -0.64 7.03
CA SER A 82 -1.31 -0.34 8.46
C SER A 82 -0.16 0.66 8.66
N GLU A 83 0.92 0.53 7.90
CA GLU A 83 2.03 1.47 7.90
C GLU A 83 1.60 2.86 7.44
N VAL A 84 0.84 2.94 6.34
CA VAL A 84 0.32 4.24 5.86
C VAL A 84 -0.63 4.85 6.89
N LEU A 85 -1.54 4.07 7.48
CA LEU A 85 -2.50 4.57 8.46
C LEU A 85 -1.82 5.13 9.72
N VAL A 86 -0.82 4.45 10.28
CA VAL A 86 -0.14 4.94 11.50
C VAL A 86 0.64 6.22 11.24
N ASN A 87 1.37 6.29 10.12
CA ASN A 87 2.12 7.48 9.74
C ASN A 87 1.18 8.65 9.40
N PHE A 88 0.08 8.37 8.72
CA PHE A 88 -0.95 9.35 8.41
C PHE A 88 -1.55 9.97 9.68
N ASN A 89 -1.96 9.14 10.65
CA ASN A 89 -2.50 9.64 11.92
C ASN A 89 -1.49 10.51 12.67
N SER A 90 -0.23 10.06 12.75
CA SER A 90 0.86 10.83 13.36
C SER A 90 1.04 12.21 12.70
N ALA A 91 1.01 12.27 11.37
CA ALA A 91 1.12 13.52 10.62
C ALA A 91 -0.06 14.47 10.88
N ILE A 92 -1.29 13.95 10.89
CA ILE A 92 -2.49 14.75 11.19
C ILE A 92 -2.46 15.29 12.62
N GLU A 93 -2.09 14.46 13.59
CA GLU A 93 -1.98 14.86 14.99
C GLU A 93 -0.91 15.96 15.18
N HIS A 94 0.23 15.84 14.50
CA HIS A 94 1.26 16.87 14.53
C HIS A 94 0.75 18.19 13.95
N GLN A 95 0.12 18.15 12.77
CA GLN A 95 -0.44 19.35 12.13
C GLN A 95 -1.50 20.03 13.02
N GLN A 96 -2.34 19.25 13.70
CA GLN A 96 -3.35 19.79 14.62
C GLN A 96 -2.73 20.45 15.86
N ARG A 97 -1.61 19.94 16.37
CA ARG A 97 -0.90 20.58 17.49
C ARG A 97 -0.36 21.94 17.09
N GLU A 98 0.28 22.05 15.92
CA GLU A 98 0.83 23.31 15.41
C GLU A 98 -0.24 24.38 15.14
N LEU A 99 -1.47 23.98 14.78
CA LEU A 99 -2.57 24.93 14.57
C LEU A 99 -3.18 25.46 15.87
N ASN A 100 -2.98 24.76 16.99
CA ASN A 100 -3.55 25.10 18.29
C ASN A 100 -2.54 25.73 19.26
N SER A 101 -1.27 25.87 18.83
CA SER A 101 -0.19 26.57 19.54
C SER A 101 -0.09 28.02 19.10
#